data_AF-D3BQ68-F1
#
_entry.id   AF-D3BQ68-F1
#
_cell.length_a   1.000
_cell.length_b   1.000
_cell.length_c   1.000
_cell.angle_alpha   90.00
_cell.angle_beta   90.00
_cell.angle_gamma   90.00
#
_symmetry.space_group_name_H-M   'P 1'
#
loop_
_entity.id
_entity.type
_entity.pdbx_description
1 polymer ?
#
loop_
_entity_poly.entity_id
_entity_poly.type
_entity_poly.pdbx_seq_one_letter_code
_entity_poly.pdbx_strand_id
1 'polypeptide(L)'
;MYYKFFIFSIFVLLYSLQVNAGLDNNQINRIQQIHNQWRSNPNPAAKSSVPQLQWSPTIAATLQQHADKCNGQFSPNALHSVNSEWLVSSMYNFNLEDTMNNVYNSYRDYDWNSKSCKAGKSCLYAVSMWSKSQQYGCALSKCGNTYNFFCDYYPAGGYKGVTPYEIATTTASPQPTTAPPTPKPTTATPQPTTSPGSGGVQPVRGPGGTVDWTSWMTPVRQQGSCGSCWSFSALGNVEAYAVINGGANKDTINLSEQQCVNCLSPGCVGGWFGTVWQSFQGSGVNYENDVPYTGFVGQCRQPSGNTFKWKGYNFLRDTQTATIVAQLQNGPVSVGMMADGPLYGYSGGIYSCQSQYNSQNHAVLIVGYNSAQNYWIIKNTWGSGWGESGYFRLTNNNDNCFVKGFLGGYAIV
;
A
#
# COMPACT_ATOMS: atom_id res chain seq x y z
N MET A 1 22.40 -69.78 -24.40
CA MET A 1 21.11 -69.68 -23.69
C MET A 1 20.65 -68.23 -23.76
N TYR A 2 19.63 -67.95 -24.58
CA TYR A 2 18.92 -66.67 -24.58
C TYR A 2 17.66 -66.83 -23.74
N TYR A 3 17.55 -66.08 -22.65
CA TYR A 3 16.25 -65.82 -22.02
C TYR A 3 16.12 -64.32 -21.78
N LYS A 4 15.18 -63.73 -22.54
CA LYS A 4 14.50 -62.48 -22.19
C LYS A 4 13.80 -62.67 -20.84
N PHE A 5 13.61 -61.60 -20.07
CA PHE A 5 12.31 -61.07 -19.67
C PHE A 5 12.46 -59.93 -18.64
N PHE A 6 11.86 -58.79 -19.00
CA PHE A 6 11.08 -57.85 -18.19
C PHE A 6 11.71 -56.76 -17.31
N ILE A 7 11.34 -55.54 -17.72
CA ILE A 7 11.40 -54.23 -17.09
C ILE A 7 10.46 -54.21 -15.86
N PHE A 8 10.90 -53.63 -14.75
CA PHE A 8 10.00 -53.05 -13.76
C PHE A 8 10.47 -51.64 -13.39
N SER A 9 9.86 -50.66 -14.06
CA SER A 9 9.84 -49.27 -13.64
C SER A 9 9.07 -49.18 -12.32
N ILE A 10 9.74 -48.81 -11.24
CA ILE A 10 9.10 -48.49 -9.96
C ILE A 10 8.47 -47.11 -10.11
N PHE A 11 7.22 -47.07 -10.56
CA PHE A 11 6.33 -45.92 -10.35
C PHE A 11 5.87 -45.95 -8.90
N VAL A 12 6.46 -45.08 -8.06
CA VAL A 12 5.88 -44.76 -6.76
C VAL A 12 4.65 -43.88 -7.04
N LEU A 13 3.50 -44.54 -7.12
CA LEU A 13 2.18 -43.92 -7.04
C LEU A 13 1.95 -43.46 -5.59
N LEU A 14 2.31 -42.20 -5.30
CA LEU A 14 1.73 -41.48 -4.18
C LEU A 14 0.38 -40.92 -4.64
N TYR A 15 -0.66 -41.75 -4.48
CA TYR A 15 -2.04 -41.29 -4.45
C TYR A 15 -2.26 -40.48 -3.17
N SER A 16 -2.16 -39.14 -3.27
CA SER A 16 -2.86 -38.24 -2.36
C SER A 16 -4.16 -37.80 -3.02
N LEU A 17 -5.27 -38.41 -2.60
CA LEU A 17 -6.62 -37.97 -2.95
C LEU A 17 -6.91 -36.61 -2.31
N GLN A 18 -7.09 -35.55 -3.12
CA GLN A 18 -8.04 -34.46 -2.83
C GLN A 18 -8.31 -33.57 -4.09
N VAL A 19 -9.47 -33.84 -4.71
CA VAL A 19 -10.41 -32.96 -5.44
C VAL A 19 -9.89 -31.80 -6.31
N ASN A 20 -9.95 -32.05 -7.63
CA ASN A 20 -9.99 -31.06 -8.71
C ASN A 20 -10.98 -29.92 -8.42
N ALA A 21 -10.47 -28.70 -8.42
CA ALA A 21 -11.27 -27.51 -8.65
C ALA A 21 -10.54 -26.45 -9.47
N GLY A 22 -9.47 -26.81 -10.19
CA GLY A 22 -8.87 -25.91 -11.18
C GLY A 22 -9.85 -25.61 -12.33
N LEU A 23 -9.68 -24.45 -12.98
CA LEU A 23 -10.48 -24.07 -14.14
C LEU A 23 -10.21 -25.03 -15.31
N ASP A 24 -11.26 -25.54 -15.95
CA ASP A 24 -11.12 -26.29 -17.19
C ASP A 24 -10.96 -25.36 -18.41
N ASN A 25 -10.58 -25.94 -19.56
CA ASN A 25 -10.35 -25.17 -20.78
C ASN A 25 -11.59 -24.42 -21.29
N ASN A 26 -12.80 -24.95 -21.08
CA ASN A 26 -14.04 -24.28 -21.48
C ASN A 26 -14.30 -23.07 -20.59
N GLN A 27 -14.09 -23.19 -19.28
CA GLN A 27 -14.19 -22.10 -18.32
C GLN A 27 -13.14 -21.02 -18.61
N ILE A 28 -11.89 -21.39 -18.89
CA ILE A 28 -10.82 -20.45 -19.26
C ILE A 28 -11.19 -19.69 -20.54
N ASN A 29 -11.64 -20.38 -21.58
CA ASN A 29 -12.08 -19.75 -22.82
C ASN A 29 -13.25 -18.79 -22.59
N ARG A 30 -14.20 -19.19 -21.73
CA ARG A 30 -15.36 -18.37 -21.39
C ARG A 30 -14.96 -17.11 -20.61
N ILE A 31 -14.06 -17.23 -19.63
CA ILE A 31 -13.52 -16.08 -18.89
C ILE A 31 -12.83 -15.08 -19.83
N GLN A 32 -12.05 -15.56 -20.80
CA GLN A 32 -11.41 -14.71 -21.82
C GLN A 32 -12.42 -13.97 -22.68
N GLN A 33 -13.47 -14.66 -23.15
CA GLN A 33 -14.54 -14.03 -23.92
C GLN A 33 -15.23 -12.92 -23.12
N ILE A 34 -15.58 -13.18 -21.85
CA ILE A 34 -16.27 -12.21 -21.00
C ILE A 34 -15.41 -10.96 -20.75
N HIS A 35 -14.13 -11.13 -20.39
CA HIS A 35 -13.23 -9.99 -20.16
C HIS A 35 -13.03 -9.14 -21.42
N ASN A 36 -12.84 -9.79 -22.58
CA ASN A 36 -12.70 -9.09 -23.85
C ASN A 36 -14.00 -8.39 -24.27
N GLN A 37 -15.16 -8.97 -23.96
CA GLN A 37 -16.46 -8.32 -24.16
C GLN A 37 -16.58 -7.05 -23.31
N TRP A 38 -16.21 -7.11 -22.01
CA TRP A 38 -16.23 -5.92 -21.15
C TRP A 38 -15.34 -4.80 -21.68
N ARG A 39 -14.12 -5.11 -22.16
CA ARG A 39 -13.19 -4.11 -22.72
C ARG A 39 -13.59 -3.60 -24.10
N SER A 40 -14.29 -4.40 -24.88
CA SER A 40 -14.81 -3.99 -26.20
C SER A 40 -16.05 -3.10 -26.08
N ASN A 41 -16.83 -3.25 -25.01
CA ASN A 41 -17.98 -2.40 -24.70
C ASN A 41 -17.98 -1.95 -23.22
N PRO A 42 -17.08 -1.01 -22.83
CA PRO A 42 -16.95 -0.57 -21.45
C PRO A 42 -18.20 0.12 -20.92
N ASN A 43 -18.48 -0.05 -19.63
CA ASN A 43 -19.58 0.62 -18.96
C ASN A 43 -19.10 1.35 -17.70
N PRO A 44 -19.16 2.70 -17.65
CA PRO A 44 -19.62 3.64 -18.67
C PRO A 44 -18.75 3.61 -19.94
N ALA A 45 -19.29 4.13 -21.05
CA ALA A 45 -18.60 4.14 -22.34
C ALA A 45 -17.23 4.83 -22.24
N ALA A 46 -16.21 4.19 -22.82
CA ALA A 46 -14.86 4.75 -22.88
C ALA A 46 -14.73 5.80 -23.98
N LYS A 47 -13.91 6.82 -23.75
CA LYS A 47 -13.55 7.86 -24.73
C LYS A 47 -12.66 7.31 -25.85
N SER A 48 -11.84 6.31 -25.53
CA SER A 48 -10.96 5.61 -26.46
C SER A 48 -11.04 4.10 -26.23
N SER A 49 -10.62 3.31 -27.21
CA SER A 49 -10.58 1.85 -27.08
C SER A 49 -9.77 1.42 -25.85
N VAL A 50 -10.30 0.48 -25.06
CA VAL A 50 -9.59 -0.16 -23.95
C VAL A 50 -8.89 -1.42 -24.49
N PRO A 51 -7.56 -1.55 -24.38
CA PRO A 51 -6.83 -2.69 -24.96
C PRO A 51 -7.31 -4.04 -24.41
N GLN A 52 -7.42 -5.06 -25.26
CA GLN A 52 -7.78 -6.41 -24.83
C GLN A 52 -6.70 -7.05 -23.95
N LEU A 53 -7.13 -7.94 -23.05
CA LEU A 53 -6.22 -8.69 -22.18
C LEU A 53 -5.75 -9.97 -22.84
N GLN A 54 -4.49 -10.32 -22.62
CA GLN A 54 -3.92 -11.61 -23.01
C GLN A 54 -3.92 -12.56 -21.82
N TRP A 55 -4.38 -13.79 -22.02
CA TRP A 55 -4.28 -14.82 -20.98
C TRP A 55 -2.82 -15.17 -20.72
N SER A 56 -2.42 -15.21 -19.45
CA SER A 56 -1.08 -15.56 -19.00
C SER A 56 -1.12 -16.89 -18.24
N PRO A 57 -0.62 -17.98 -18.84
CA PRO A 57 -0.49 -19.26 -18.16
C PRO A 57 0.37 -19.18 -16.89
N THR A 58 1.38 -18.30 -16.88
CA THR A 58 2.28 -18.10 -15.73
C THR A 58 1.55 -17.46 -14.55
N ILE A 59 0.73 -16.43 -14.78
CA ILE A 59 -0.08 -15.81 -13.73
C ILE A 59 -1.10 -16.82 -13.21
N ALA A 60 -1.82 -17.50 -14.11
CA ALA A 60 -2.83 -18.49 -13.74
C ALA A 60 -2.24 -19.65 -12.92
N ALA A 61 -1.09 -20.20 -13.32
CA ALA A 61 -0.43 -21.29 -12.59
C ALA A 61 0.02 -20.86 -11.19
N THR A 62 0.57 -19.65 -11.05
CA THR A 62 0.99 -19.14 -9.74
C THR A 62 -0.22 -18.89 -8.83
N LEU A 63 -1.28 -18.33 -9.41
CA LEU A 63 -2.52 -18.06 -8.68
C LEU A 63 -3.22 -19.36 -8.27
N GLN A 64 -3.15 -20.41 -9.09
CA GLN A 64 -3.67 -21.75 -8.76
C GLN A 64 -2.92 -22.37 -7.59
N GLN A 65 -1.59 -22.34 -7.61
CA GLN A 65 -0.77 -22.82 -6.48
C GLN A 65 -1.10 -22.09 -5.17
N HIS A 66 -1.49 -20.81 -5.25
CA HIS A 66 -1.94 -20.06 -4.09
C HIS A 66 -3.37 -20.44 -3.68
N ALA A 67 -4.31 -20.49 -4.62
CA ALA A 67 -5.71 -20.84 -4.38
C ALA A 67 -5.85 -22.21 -3.70
N ASP A 68 -5.03 -23.18 -4.10
CA ASP A 68 -5.00 -24.54 -3.54
C ASP A 68 -4.53 -24.60 -2.08
N LYS A 69 -3.93 -23.53 -1.54
CA LYS A 69 -3.62 -23.43 -0.11
C LYS A 69 -4.86 -23.15 0.74
N CYS A 70 -5.97 -22.75 0.13
CA CYS A 70 -7.25 -22.59 0.80
C CYS A 70 -7.25 -21.65 2.03
N ASN A 71 -6.39 -20.64 2.03
CA ASN A 71 -6.27 -19.68 3.13
C ASN A 71 -7.19 -18.45 3.00
N GLY A 72 -7.91 -18.32 1.87
CA GLY A 72 -8.83 -17.20 1.61
C GLY A 72 -8.15 -15.82 1.56
N GLN A 73 -6.83 -15.78 1.39
CA GLN A 73 -6.06 -14.56 1.25
C GLN A 73 -5.76 -14.28 -0.23
N PHE A 74 -5.39 -13.04 -0.57
CA PHE A 74 -4.85 -12.72 -1.89
C PHE A 74 -3.49 -13.41 -2.13
N SER A 75 -3.14 -13.65 -3.39
CA SER A 75 -1.88 -14.31 -3.72
C SER A 75 -0.67 -13.42 -3.50
N PRO A 76 0.52 -14.02 -3.30
CA PRO A 76 1.77 -13.28 -3.32
C PRO A 76 2.07 -12.58 -4.65
N ASN A 77 1.37 -12.83 -5.76
CA ASN A 77 1.57 -12.03 -6.97
C ASN A 77 0.75 -10.74 -7.00
N ALA A 78 -0.22 -10.59 -6.09
CA ALA A 78 -0.89 -9.32 -5.81
C ALA A 78 0.05 -8.23 -5.23
N LEU A 79 1.36 -8.49 -5.22
CA LEU A 79 2.48 -7.71 -4.66
C LEU A 79 2.76 -6.36 -5.35
N HIS A 80 1.88 -5.85 -6.22
CA HIS A 80 2.05 -4.54 -6.87
C HIS A 80 0.92 -3.54 -6.59
N SER A 81 0.59 -3.42 -5.30
CA SER A 81 -0.30 -2.41 -4.71
C SER A 81 -1.78 -2.63 -5.08
N VAL A 82 -2.44 -3.41 -4.21
CA VAL A 82 -3.90 -3.47 -3.94
C VAL A 82 -4.75 -3.14 -5.16
N ASN A 83 -5.29 -4.18 -5.82
CA ASN A 83 -6.19 -4.17 -6.99
C ASN A 83 -5.59 -4.73 -8.29
N SER A 84 -4.50 -5.50 -8.27
CA SER A 84 -4.23 -6.41 -9.40
C SER A 84 -5.03 -7.70 -9.29
N GLU A 85 -5.48 -8.07 -8.10
CA GLU A 85 -6.18 -9.32 -7.84
C GLU A 85 -7.54 -9.08 -7.20
N TRP A 86 -8.54 -9.86 -7.60
CA TRP A 86 -9.79 -9.99 -6.84
C TRP A 86 -10.12 -11.45 -6.55
N LEU A 87 -10.81 -11.66 -5.42
CA LEU A 87 -11.26 -12.96 -4.91
C LEU A 87 -12.79 -12.92 -4.70
N VAL A 88 -13.49 -13.90 -5.27
CA VAL A 88 -14.89 -14.18 -4.96
C VAL A 88 -14.99 -15.58 -4.36
N SER A 89 -15.61 -15.66 -3.18
CA SER A 89 -15.89 -16.92 -2.50
C SER A 89 -17.39 -17.26 -2.60
N SER A 90 -17.71 -18.51 -2.92
CA SER A 90 -19.08 -19.02 -2.94
C SER A 90 -19.21 -20.28 -2.09
N MET A 91 -20.29 -20.38 -1.31
CA MET A 91 -20.57 -21.57 -0.49
C MET A 91 -21.36 -22.59 -1.30
N TYR A 92 -21.03 -23.86 -1.10
CA TYR A 92 -21.67 -25.07 -1.63
C TYR A 92 -21.56 -25.29 -3.14
N ASN A 93 -21.78 -24.26 -3.97
CA ASN A 93 -21.69 -24.34 -5.43
C ASN A 93 -20.97 -23.14 -6.04
N PHE A 94 -20.27 -23.36 -7.15
CA PHE A 94 -19.69 -22.31 -7.99
C PHE A 94 -20.40 -22.27 -9.34
N ASN A 95 -20.87 -21.09 -9.74
CA ASN A 95 -21.37 -20.82 -11.08
C ASN A 95 -20.54 -19.68 -11.67
N LEU A 96 -19.87 -19.97 -12.79
CA LEU A 96 -18.99 -19.01 -13.45
C LEU A 96 -19.77 -17.79 -13.97
N GLU A 97 -20.90 -18.00 -14.64
CA GLU A 97 -21.68 -16.90 -15.22
C GLU A 97 -22.24 -15.98 -14.13
N ASP A 98 -22.80 -16.53 -13.05
CA ASP A 98 -23.32 -15.72 -11.94
C ASP A 98 -22.20 -14.92 -11.27
N THR A 99 -21.04 -15.56 -11.06
CA THR A 99 -19.86 -14.91 -10.49
C THR A 99 -19.37 -13.76 -11.37
N MET A 100 -19.24 -14.00 -12.67
CA MET A 100 -18.79 -12.98 -13.62
C MET A 100 -19.83 -11.86 -13.79
N ASN A 101 -21.13 -12.16 -13.75
CA ASN A 101 -22.19 -11.16 -13.75
C ASN A 101 -22.16 -10.28 -12.49
N ASN A 102 -21.88 -10.87 -11.33
CA ASN A 102 -21.69 -10.12 -10.08
C ASN A 102 -20.47 -9.20 -10.14
N VAL A 103 -19.35 -9.70 -10.69
CA VAL A 103 -18.17 -8.86 -10.96
C VAL A 103 -18.54 -7.72 -11.89
N TYR A 104 -19.20 -7.99 -13.03
CA TYR A 104 -19.64 -6.95 -13.97
C TYR A 104 -20.50 -5.90 -13.28
N ASN A 105 -21.55 -6.31 -12.56
CA ASN A 105 -22.50 -5.40 -11.90
C ASN A 105 -21.86 -4.43 -10.89
N SER A 106 -20.68 -4.76 -10.36
CA SER A 106 -19.91 -3.84 -9.52
C SER A 106 -19.40 -2.59 -10.25
N TYR A 107 -19.58 -2.47 -11.58
CA TYR A 107 -19.34 -1.20 -12.29
C TYR A 107 -20.12 -0.03 -11.68
N ARG A 108 -21.32 -0.31 -11.13
CA ARG A 108 -22.17 0.67 -10.45
C ARG A 108 -21.59 1.16 -9.13
N ASP A 109 -20.69 0.38 -8.55
CA ASP A 109 -20.07 0.66 -7.28
C ASP A 109 -18.83 1.56 -7.43
N TYR A 110 -18.31 1.73 -8.64
CA TYR A 110 -17.24 2.67 -8.91
C TYR A 110 -17.80 4.08 -9.13
N ASP A 111 -17.29 5.05 -8.37
CA ASP A 111 -17.60 6.45 -8.55
C ASP A 111 -16.55 7.09 -9.46
N TRP A 112 -16.98 7.45 -10.67
CA TRP A 112 -16.15 8.04 -11.71
C TRP A 112 -15.76 9.49 -11.43
N ASN A 113 -16.51 10.20 -10.58
CA ASN A 113 -16.18 11.56 -10.18
C ASN A 113 -15.08 11.56 -9.12
N SER A 114 -15.26 10.75 -8.06
CA SER A 114 -14.24 10.60 -7.01
C SER A 114 -13.11 9.65 -7.40
N LYS A 115 -13.21 8.98 -8.55
CA LYS A 115 -12.24 8.02 -9.09
C LYS A 115 -11.89 6.96 -8.05
N SER A 116 -12.92 6.44 -7.39
CA SER A 116 -12.76 5.50 -6.29
C SER A 116 -13.97 4.58 -6.13
N CYS A 117 -13.77 3.47 -5.44
CA CYS A 117 -14.89 2.61 -5.08
C CYS A 117 -15.75 3.26 -4.01
N LYS A 118 -17.08 3.17 -4.16
CA LYS A 118 -18.03 3.64 -3.15
C LYS A 118 -17.78 2.91 -1.83
N ALA A 119 -18.00 3.62 -0.73
CA ALA A 119 -17.79 3.09 0.60
C ALA A 119 -18.59 1.80 0.84
N GLY A 120 -17.93 0.77 1.37
CA GLY A 120 -18.54 -0.54 1.67
C GLY A 120 -18.88 -1.39 0.44
N LYS A 121 -18.41 -1.02 -0.75
CA LYS A 121 -18.60 -1.78 -1.98
C LYS A 121 -17.29 -2.36 -2.51
N SER A 122 -17.41 -3.35 -3.39
CA SER A 122 -16.27 -4.01 -4.04
C SER A 122 -16.30 -3.68 -5.53
N CYS A 123 -15.30 -2.96 -6.05
CA CYS A 123 -15.29 -2.50 -7.44
C CYS A 123 -14.50 -3.42 -8.37
N LEU A 124 -14.87 -4.70 -8.37
CA LEU A 124 -14.14 -5.75 -9.08
C LEU A 124 -14.09 -5.50 -10.59
N TYR A 125 -15.15 -4.92 -11.16
CA TYR A 125 -15.19 -4.49 -12.56
C TYR A 125 -14.15 -3.40 -12.87
N ALA A 126 -13.98 -2.42 -11.98
CA ALA A 126 -13.00 -1.36 -12.19
C ALA A 126 -11.56 -1.90 -12.25
N VAL A 127 -11.29 -2.96 -11.49
CA VAL A 127 -10.01 -3.69 -11.51
C VAL A 127 -9.78 -4.38 -12.85
N SER A 128 -10.77 -5.13 -13.35
CA SER A 128 -10.64 -5.86 -14.63
C SER A 128 -10.54 -4.93 -15.86
N MET A 129 -11.04 -3.70 -15.73
CA MET A 129 -11.09 -2.69 -16.79
C MET A 129 -9.89 -1.74 -16.84
N TRP A 130 -8.86 -1.98 -16.03
CA TRP A 130 -7.68 -1.10 -16.02
C TRP A 130 -6.96 -1.09 -17.38
N SER A 131 -6.97 0.06 -18.04
CA SER A 131 -6.47 0.24 -19.42
C SER A 131 -4.98 -0.06 -19.59
N LYS A 132 -4.19 0.03 -18.51
CA LYS A 132 -2.76 -0.28 -18.53
C LYS A 132 -2.45 -1.77 -18.36
N SER A 133 -3.40 -2.57 -17.90
CA SER A 133 -3.20 -4.03 -17.75
C SER A 133 -3.25 -4.71 -19.10
N GLN A 134 -2.27 -5.56 -19.36
CA GLN A 134 -2.05 -6.22 -20.66
C GLN A 134 -2.28 -7.73 -20.59
N GLN A 135 -2.00 -8.33 -19.44
CA GLN A 135 -2.06 -9.77 -19.21
C GLN A 135 -2.89 -10.06 -17.96
N TYR A 136 -3.46 -11.26 -17.88
CA TYR A 136 -4.16 -11.72 -16.68
C TYR A 136 -4.22 -13.24 -16.60
N GLY A 137 -4.48 -13.76 -15.41
CA GLY A 137 -4.73 -15.18 -15.17
C GLY A 137 -5.72 -15.36 -14.04
N CYS A 138 -6.49 -16.43 -14.08
CA CYS A 138 -7.48 -16.76 -13.05
C CYS A 138 -7.26 -18.17 -12.51
N ALA A 139 -7.73 -18.41 -11.29
CA ALA A 139 -7.66 -19.71 -10.63
C ALA A 139 -8.96 -19.98 -9.87
N LEU A 140 -9.29 -21.26 -9.73
CA LEU A 140 -10.41 -21.73 -8.94
C LEU A 140 -9.89 -22.81 -8.00
N SER A 141 -10.32 -22.80 -6.74
CA SER A 141 -10.04 -23.91 -5.84
C SER A 141 -11.23 -24.18 -4.92
N LYS A 142 -11.42 -25.45 -4.56
CA LYS A 142 -12.49 -25.91 -3.68
C LYS A 142 -11.88 -26.21 -2.31
N CYS A 143 -12.20 -25.36 -1.36
CA CYS A 143 -11.70 -25.34 -0.01
C CYS A 143 -12.80 -25.81 0.94
N GLY A 144 -12.92 -27.13 1.09
CA GLY A 144 -14.05 -27.75 1.79
C GLY A 144 -15.37 -27.51 1.07
N ASN A 145 -16.27 -26.77 1.71
CA ASN A 145 -17.58 -26.38 1.14
C ASN A 145 -17.55 -25.04 0.40
N THR A 146 -16.39 -24.36 0.34
CA THR A 146 -16.27 -23.05 -0.31
C THR A 146 -15.48 -23.17 -1.60
N TYR A 147 -15.93 -22.50 -2.65
CA TYR A 147 -15.17 -22.30 -3.87
C TYR A 147 -14.57 -20.90 -3.85
N ASN A 148 -13.25 -20.80 -4.04
CA ASN A 148 -12.52 -19.54 -4.12
C ASN A 148 -12.08 -19.32 -5.56
N PHE A 149 -12.58 -18.26 -6.18
CA PHE A 149 -12.26 -17.88 -7.54
C PHE A 149 -11.47 -16.58 -7.55
N PHE A 150 -10.28 -16.60 -8.14
CA PHE A 150 -9.33 -15.50 -8.19
C PHE A 150 -9.07 -15.09 -9.63
N CYS A 151 -8.83 -13.81 -9.87
CA CYS A 151 -8.18 -13.31 -11.09
C CYS A 151 -7.17 -12.23 -10.75
N ASP A 152 -5.99 -12.29 -11.36
CA ASP A 152 -4.88 -11.34 -11.19
C ASP A 152 -4.45 -10.74 -12.54
N TYR A 153 -4.09 -9.44 -12.57
CA TYR A 153 -3.82 -8.64 -13.77
C TYR A 153 -2.43 -7.99 -13.74
N TYR A 154 -1.75 -7.98 -14.88
CA TYR A 154 -0.43 -7.37 -15.04
C TYR A 154 -0.32 -6.49 -16.30
N PRO A 155 0.31 -5.30 -16.24
CA PRO A 155 0.67 -4.56 -15.04
C PRO A 155 -0.53 -4.30 -14.12
N ALA A 156 -0.28 -4.16 -12.82
CA ALA A 156 -1.30 -3.91 -11.80
C ALA A 156 -2.08 -2.60 -12.06
N GLY A 157 -3.28 -2.53 -11.48
CA GLY A 157 -4.22 -1.44 -11.72
C GLY A 157 -5.06 -1.09 -10.49
N GLY A 158 -6.18 -0.41 -10.73
CA GLY A 158 -7.17 -0.06 -9.71
C GLY A 158 -6.70 1.01 -8.71
N TYR A 159 -5.71 1.83 -9.07
CA TYR A 159 -5.17 2.84 -8.16
C TYR A 159 -6.22 3.90 -7.80
N LYS A 160 -6.46 4.11 -6.50
CA LYS A 160 -7.41 5.11 -6.00
C LYS A 160 -7.03 6.51 -6.50
N GLY A 161 -7.98 7.24 -7.07
CA GLY A 161 -7.74 8.56 -7.66
C GLY A 161 -7.38 8.54 -9.14
N VAL A 162 -7.23 7.36 -9.74
CA VAL A 162 -6.97 7.18 -11.17
C VAL A 162 -8.11 6.38 -11.77
N THR A 163 -8.66 6.82 -12.90
CA THR A 163 -9.76 6.11 -13.55
C THR A 163 -9.24 4.86 -14.25
N PRO A 164 -10.01 3.75 -14.28
CA PRO A 164 -9.64 2.55 -15.03
C PRO A 164 -9.35 2.83 -16.51
N TYR A 165 -10.14 3.72 -17.10
CA TYR A 165 -10.00 4.27 -18.44
C TYR A 165 -10.64 5.66 -18.48
N GLU A 166 -10.45 6.42 -19.57
CA GLU A 166 -11.13 7.70 -19.76
C GLU A 166 -12.57 7.48 -20.23
N ILE A 167 -13.55 8.11 -19.59
CA ILE A 167 -14.97 8.03 -19.98
C ILE A 167 -15.29 9.02 -21.10
N ALA A 168 -16.20 8.65 -22.01
CA ALA A 168 -16.72 9.56 -23.01
C ALA A 168 -17.62 10.61 -22.32
N THR A 169 -17.33 11.91 -22.49
CA THR A 169 -18.15 12.98 -21.92
C THR A 169 -19.49 13.09 -22.66
N THR A 170 -20.60 13.00 -21.94
CA THR A 170 -21.90 13.48 -22.41
C THR A 170 -22.00 14.98 -22.10
N THR A 171 -22.02 15.82 -23.12
CA THR A 171 -22.16 17.27 -22.97
C THR A 171 -23.51 17.60 -22.32
N ALA A 172 -23.52 18.11 -21.09
CA ALA A 172 -24.69 18.70 -20.46
C ALA A 172 -24.61 20.24 -20.56
N SER A 173 -25.71 20.85 -21.01
CA SER A 173 -25.92 22.29 -21.25
C SER A 173 -25.76 23.14 -19.97
N PRO A 174 -25.29 24.41 -20.04
CA PRO A 174 -24.98 25.21 -18.85
C PRO A 174 -26.23 25.75 -18.16
N GLN A 175 -26.24 25.73 -16.81
CA GLN A 175 -27.26 26.38 -15.97
C GLN A 175 -26.61 27.53 -15.15
N PRO A 176 -27.33 28.66 -14.89
CA PRO A 176 -26.71 29.96 -14.54
C PRO A 176 -26.28 30.08 -13.07
N THR A 177 -25.20 30.83 -12.85
CA THR A 177 -24.70 31.27 -11.53
C THR A 177 -25.13 32.70 -11.24
N THR A 178 -25.82 32.92 -10.12
CA THR A 178 -25.78 34.21 -9.41
C THR A 178 -25.75 33.95 -7.91
N ALA A 179 -24.68 34.41 -7.25
CA ALA A 179 -24.69 34.68 -5.81
C ALA A 179 -23.73 35.86 -5.53
N PRO A 180 -24.04 36.75 -4.56
CA PRO A 180 -23.43 38.08 -4.42
C PRO A 180 -22.17 38.08 -3.51
N PRO A 181 -21.33 39.13 -3.55
CA PRO A 181 -20.08 39.20 -2.80
C PRO A 181 -20.27 39.86 -1.42
N THR A 182 -19.46 39.47 -0.44
CA THR A 182 -19.26 40.22 0.82
C THR A 182 -17.94 39.78 1.51
N PRO A 183 -17.36 40.56 2.44
CA PRO A 183 -16.15 41.33 2.17
C PRO A 183 -14.89 40.90 2.97
N LYS A 184 -13.75 41.40 2.47
CA LYS A 184 -12.38 41.27 3.02
C LYS A 184 -12.20 42.00 4.35
N PRO A 185 -11.44 41.41 5.30
CA PRO A 185 -10.63 42.18 6.23
C PRO A 185 -9.13 42.05 5.92
N THR A 186 -8.44 43.17 6.05
CA THR A 186 -7.00 43.35 5.85
C THR A 186 -6.41 43.73 7.21
N THR A 187 -5.43 43.01 7.73
CA THR A 187 -4.34 43.61 8.54
C THR A 187 -3.15 42.65 8.55
N ALA A 188 -1.99 43.17 8.16
CA ALA A 188 -0.71 42.49 8.12
C ALA A 188 0.13 42.92 9.32
N THR A 189 0.86 41.99 9.96
CA THR A 189 2.13 42.26 10.70
C THR A 189 2.81 40.94 11.08
N PRO A 190 4.11 40.92 11.46
CA PRO A 190 5.27 40.93 10.59
C PRO A 190 6.04 39.59 10.59
N GLN A 191 6.79 39.36 9.52
CA GLN A 191 7.76 38.27 9.37
C GLN A 191 9.02 38.54 10.20
N PRO A 192 9.53 37.57 10.99
CA PRO A 192 10.90 37.62 11.48
C PRO A 192 11.84 37.06 10.41
N THR A 193 12.61 37.97 9.81
CA THR A 193 13.83 37.71 9.05
C THR A 193 14.97 37.47 10.03
N THR A 194 15.46 36.23 10.10
CA THR A 194 16.90 35.93 10.29
C THR A 194 17.19 34.57 9.68
N SER A 195 17.95 34.56 8.59
CA SER A 195 18.60 33.36 8.06
C SER A 195 19.71 32.90 9.01
N PRO A 196 19.91 31.59 9.15
CA PRO A 196 21.26 31.07 9.32
C PRO A 196 21.58 29.95 8.32
N GLY A 197 22.64 30.19 7.54
CA GLY A 197 23.70 29.21 7.28
C GLY A 197 23.37 28.00 6.41
N SER A 198 23.85 28.03 5.17
CA SER A 198 23.96 26.89 4.24
C SER A 198 25.02 25.86 4.69
N GLY A 199 24.80 25.22 5.84
CA GLY A 199 25.54 24.04 6.28
C GLY A 199 24.56 22.87 6.36
N GLY A 200 24.54 22.01 5.34
CA GLY A 200 23.63 20.86 5.31
C GLY A 200 23.79 20.01 6.57
N VAL A 201 22.68 19.79 7.27
CA VAL A 201 22.62 18.95 8.46
C VAL A 201 23.14 17.56 8.11
N GLN A 202 24.12 17.06 8.87
CA GLN A 202 24.65 15.71 8.74
C GLN A 202 24.10 14.83 9.89
N PRO A 203 23.86 13.53 9.66
CA PRO A 203 23.43 12.63 10.73
C PRO A 203 24.50 12.55 11.83
N VAL A 204 24.11 12.20 13.06
CA VAL A 204 25.11 11.86 14.08
C VAL A 204 25.84 10.61 13.60
N ARG A 205 27.15 10.76 13.36
CA ARG A 205 28.05 9.65 13.01
C ARG A 205 28.71 9.14 14.28
N GLY A 206 28.31 7.97 14.74
CA GLY A 206 28.92 7.29 15.87
C GLY A 206 30.13 6.43 15.46
N PRO A 207 30.95 5.96 16.42
CA PRO A 207 31.96 4.94 16.16
C PRO A 207 31.37 3.74 15.40
N GLY A 208 32.14 3.18 14.46
CA GLY A 208 31.77 1.95 13.75
C GLY A 208 30.76 2.08 12.60
N GLY A 209 30.61 3.26 11.98
CA GLY A 209 29.76 3.47 10.79
C GLY A 209 28.28 3.71 11.08
N THR A 210 27.96 4.13 12.30
CA THR A 210 26.59 4.39 12.75
C THR A 210 26.01 5.64 12.09
N VAL A 211 24.76 5.55 11.62
CA VAL A 211 23.93 6.67 11.15
C VAL A 211 22.74 6.79 12.10
N ASP A 212 22.49 7.99 12.63
CA ASP A 212 21.36 8.22 13.53
C ASP A 212 20.74 9.62 13.30
N TRP A 213 19.46 9.63 12.92
CA TRP A 213 18.64 10.83 12.71
C TRP A 213 17.70 11.16 13.87
N THR A 214 17.71 10.42 14.98
CA THR A 214 16.79 10.60 16.12
C THR A 214 16.71 12.06 16.61
N SER A 215 17.83 12.78 16.61
CA SER A 215 17.91 14.19 17.05
C SER A 215 17.20 15.18 16.11
N TRP A 216 16.86 14.77 14.88
CA TRP A 216 16.11 15.58 13.90
C TRP A 216 14.65 15.15 13.78
N MET A 217 14.24 14.12 14.50
CA MET A 217 12.86 13.66 14.45
C MET A 217 11.98 14.56 15.31
N THR A 218 10.76 14.78 14.82
CA THR A 218 9.66 15.29 15.65
C THR A 218 9.42 14.33 16.82
N PRO A 219 8.75 14.78 17.90
CA PRO A 219 8.38 13.90 19.00
C PRO A 219 7.67 12.61 18.55
N VAL A 220 7.80 11.53 19.32
CA VAL A 220 7.07 10.29 19.05
C VAL A 220 5.59 10.50 19.33
N ARG A 221 4.75 10.03 18.40
CA ARG A 221 3.29 10.12 18.47
C ARG A 221 2.63 8.78 18.81
N GLN A 222 1.31 8.80 18.98
CA GLN A 222 0.52 7.63 19.36
C GLN A 222 -0.71 7.43 18.48
N GLN A 223 -0.71 6.35 17.69
CA GLN A 223 -1.83 5.96 16.81
C GLN A 223 -3.01 5.31 17.56
N GLY A 224 -2.81 4.87 18.81
CA GLY A 224 -3.83 4.16 19.58
C GLY A 224 -4.31 2.87 18.91
N SER A 225 -5.61 2.61 18.95
CA SER A 225 -6.25 1.42 18.36
C SER A 225 -6.54 1.54 16.86
N CYS A 226 -6.26 2.68 16.24
CA CYS A 226 -6.46 2.90 14.81
C CYS A 226 -5.26 2.37 14.03
N GLY A 227 -5.50 1.53 13.02
CA GLY A 227 -4.50 1.03 12.05
C GLY A 227 -4.00 2.12 11.10
N SER A 228 -3.43 3.18 11.64
CA SER A 228 -3.02 4.40 10.92
C SER A 228 -1.51 4.64 10.89
N CYS A 229 -0.72 3.64 11.30
CA CYS A 229 0.74 3.67 11.25
C CYS A 229 1.30 4.12 9.89
N TRP A 230 0.59 3.82 8.80
CA TRP A 230 0.90 4.27 7.44
C TRP A 230 0.90 5.80 7.30
N SER A 231 -0.03 6.49 7.96
CA SER A 231 -0.08 7.95 7.98
C SER A 231 1.07 8.55 8.79
N PHE A 232 1.30 8.03 9.99
CA PHE A 232 2.39 8.49 10.86
C PHE A 232 3.77 8.24 10.24
N SER A 233 3.99 7.08 9.60
CA SER A 233 5.24 6.79 8.89
C SER A 233 5.46 7.77 7.73
N ALA A 234 4.41 8.08 6.96
CA ALA A 234 4.51 9.00 5.83
C ALA A 234 4.80 10.45 6.27
N LEU A 235 4.01 10.97 7.21
CA LEU A 235 4.15 12.36 7.67
C LEU A 235 5.40 12.53 8.53
N GLY A 236 5.76 11.55 9.36
CA GLY A 236 7.02 11.56 10.08
C GLY A 236 8.24 11.62 9.16
N ASN A 237 8.15 11.01 7.96
CA ASN A 237 9.18 11.15 6.94
C ASN A 237 9.21 12.56 6.33
N VAL A 238 8.04 13.12 5.97
CA VAL A 238 7.96 14.51 5.46
C VAL A 238 8.53 15.51 6.47
N GLU A 239 8.13 15.37 7.74
CA GLU A 239 8.62 16.19 8.84
C GLU A 239 10.14 16.07 9.00
N ALA A 240 10.66 14.84 8.97
CA ALA A 240 12.09 14.59 9.04
C ALA A 240 12.86 15.33 7.95
N TYR A 241 12.48 15.18 6.69
CA TYR A 241 13.18 15.85 5.58
C TYR A 241 13.02 17.37 5.63
N ALA A 242 11.87 17.88 6.09
CA ALA A 242 11.69 19.31 6.30
C ALA A 242 12.70 19.86 7.32
N VAL A 243 12.90 19.15 8.43
CA VAL A 243 13.86 19.54 9.47
C VAL A 243 15.30 19.39 8.98
N ILE A 244 15.65 18.25 8.38
CA ILE A 244 17.00 17.96 7.88
C ILE A 244 17.44 18.99 6.83
N ASN A 245 16.52 19.40 5.96
CA ASN A 245 16.79 20.40 4.92
C ASN A 245 16.75 21.85 5.43
N GLY A 246 16.54 22.07 6.74
CA GLY A 246 16.44 23.40 7.33
C GLY A 246 15.15 24.17 6.96
N GLY A 247 14.16 23.48 6.38
CA GLY A 247 12.88 24.06 6.01
C GLY A 247 11.86 24.15 7.15
N ALA A 248 12.12 23.48 8.28
CA ALA A 248 11.24 23.49 9.45
C ALA A 248 11.99 23.23 10.76
N ASN A 249 11.37 23.58 11.88
CA ASN A 249 11.84 23.24 13.23
C ASN A 249 11.12 21.99 13.74
N LYS A 250 11.87 20.98 14.23
CA LYS A 250 11.34 19.71 14.75
C LYS A 250 10.37 19.86 15.93
N ASP A 251 10.46 20.97 16.66
CA ASP A 251 9.62 21.25 17.82
C ASP A 251 8.30 21.93 17.42
N THR A 252 8.17 22.38 16.17
CA THR A 252 6.98 23.10 15.68
C THR A 252 6.31 22.44 14.47
N ILE A 253 7.04 21.70 13.64
CA ILE A 253 6.44 20.97 12.53
C ILE A 253 5.69 19.76 13.08
N ASN A 254 4.37 19.77 12.87
CA ASN A 254 3.45 18.82 13.46
C ASN A 254 2.29 18.67 12.47
N LEU A 255 2.43 17.76 11.50
CA LEU A 255 1.45 17.53 10.44
C LEU A 255 0.31 16.63 10.93
N SER A 256 -0.88 16.79 10.37
CA SER A 256 -2.07 16.05 10.81
C SER A 256 -2.16 14.66 10.17
N GLU A 257 -1.94 13.60 10.95
CA GLU A 257 -2.27 12.25 10.48
C GLU A 257 -3.78 12.06 10.34
N GLN A 258 -4.57 12.77 11.15
CA GLN A 258 -6.03 12.70 11.09
C GLN A 258 -6.58 13.13 9.74
N GLN A 259 -5.96 14.16 9.15
CA GLN A 259 -6.28 14.62 7.80
C GLN A 259 -6.14 13.48 6.77
N CYS A 260 -5.11 12.65 6.92
CA CYS A 260 -4.91 11.48 6.07
C CYS A 260 -5.91 10.37 6.42
N VAL A 261 -6.12 10.06 7.70
CA VAL A 261 -7.07 9.02 8.16
C VAL A 261 -8.51 9.32 7.71
N ASN A 262 -8.92 10.59 7.75
CA ASN A 262 -10.25 11.00 7.33
C ASN A 262 -10.44 10.93 5.81
N CYS A 263 -9.42 11.32 5.04
CA CYS A 263 -9.56 11.53 3.60
C CYS A 263 -9.07 10.38 2.73
N LEU A 264 -8.25 9.49 3.26
CA LEU A 264 -7.75 8.33 2.55
C LEU A 264 -8.39 7.06 3.10
N SER A 265 -8.85 6.22 2.18
CA SER A 265 -9.50 4.95 2.54
C SER A 265 -8.42 3.87 2.61
N PRO A 266 -8.50 2.91 3.55
CA PRO A 266 -9.61 2.69 4.49
C PRO A 266 -9.41 3.32 5.89
N GLY A 267 -8.56 4.34 6.02
CA GLY A 267 -8.37 5.07 7.28
C GLY A 267 -7.76 4.18 8.38
N CYS A 268 -8.55 3.84 9.40
CA CYS A 268 -8.10 3.04 10.54
C CYS A 268 -8.01 1.53 10.28
N VAL A 269 -8.40 1.04 9.10
CA VAL A 269 -8.28 -0.39 8.75
C VAL A 269 -6.90 -0.72 8.15
N GLY A 270 -6.03 0.28 8.00
CA GLY A 270 -4.73 0.14 7.35
C GLY A 270 -4.58 1.10 6.20
N GLY A 271 -3.42 1.06 5.57
CA GLY A 271 -3.08 1.90 4.44
C GLY A 271 -1.60 1.79 4.12
N TRP A 272 -1.15 2.60 3.18
CA TRP A 272 0.24 2.60 2.74
C TRP A 272 0.80 4.02 2.71
N PHE A 273 2.02 4.20 3.23
CA PHE A 273 2.59 5.51 3.50
C PHE A 273 2.74 6.38 2.24
N GLY A 274 3.11 5.80 1.10
CA GLY A 274 3.23 6.60 -0.12
C GLY A 274 1.88 7.03 -0.71
N THR A 275 0.73 6.48 -0.26
CA THR A 275 -0.60 6.98 -0.65
C THR A 275 -0.80 8.37 -0.05
N VAL A 276 -0.26 8.63 1.15
CA VAL A 276 -0.22 9.97 1.73
C VAL A 276 0.58 10.90 0.84
N TRP A 277 1.82 10.52 0.51
CA TRP A 277 2.69 11.34 -0.30
C TRP A 277 2.07 11.65 -1.66
N GLN A 278 1.48 10.65 -2.32
CA GLN A 278 0.82 10.82 -3.61
C GLN A 278 -0.42 11.72 -3.52
N SER A 279 -1.27 11.49 -2.52
CA SER A 279 -2.58 12.16 -2.44
C SER A 279 -2.47 13.61 -2.00
N PHE A 280 -1.44 13.95 -1.24
CA PHE A 280 -1.28 15.27 -0.64
C PHE A 280 -0.06 16.04 -1.16
N GLN A 281 0.68 15.56 -2.16
CA GLN A 281 1.84 16.30 -2.69
C GLN A 281 1.50 17.72 -3.15
N GLY A 282 0.43 17.87 -3.95
CA GLY A 282 0.07 19.17 -4.52
C GLY A 282 -0.64 20.12 -3.54
N SER A 283 -1.48 19.54 -2.66
CA SER A 283 -2.30 20.28 -1.69
C SER A 283 -1.59 20.53 -0.36
N GLY A 284 -0.65 19.66 -0.01
CA GLY A 284 -0.08 19.56 1.33
C GLY A 284 -1.03 18.96 2.34
N VAL A 285 -0.58 18.88 3.58
CA VAL A 285 -1.39 18.43 4.73
C VAL A 285 -1.48 19.56 5.76
N ASN A 286 -2.63 19.69 6.41
CA ASN A 286 -2.82 20.63 7.51
C ASN A 286 -1.95 20.27 8.71
N TYR A 287 -1.74 21.22 9.62
CA TYR A 287 -1.05 20.94 10.88
C TYR A 287 -1.99 20.22 11.86
N GLU A 288 -1.40 19.48 12.79
CA GLU A 288 -2.09 18.74 13.85
C GLU A 288 -3.02 19.65 14.66
N ASN A 289 -2.61 20.90 14.92
CA ASN A 289 -3.46 21.87 15.65
C ASN A 289 -4.73 22.26 14.88
N ASP A 290 -4.73 22.15 13.54
CA ASP A 290 -5.90 22.49 12.72
C ASP A 290 -6.85 21.29 12.56
N VAL A 291 -6.29 20.07 12.54
CA VAL A 291 -7.03 18.82 12.40
C VAL A 291 -6.43 17.78 13.38
N PRO A 292 -6.81 17.82 14.66
CA PRO A 292 -6.20 16.98 15.69
C PRO A 292 -6.49 15.49 15.52
N TYR A 293 -5.55 14.66 15.92
CA TYR A 293 -5.68 13.20 15.91
C TYR A 293 -6.68 12.69 16.95
N THR A 294 -7.64 11.89 16.47
CA THR A 294 -8.70 11.30 17.28
C THR A 294 -8.69 9.78 17.27
N GLY A 295 -7.92 9.14 16.37
CA GLY A 295 -7.80 7.68 16.33
C GLY A 295 -9.05 6.95 15.83
N PHE A 296 -9.89 7.60 15.04
CA PHE A 296 -10.98 6.98 14.29
C PHE A 296 -11.23 7.72 12.98
N VAL A 297 -11.93 7.08 12.03
CA VAL A 297 -12.26 7.73 10.75
C VAL A 297 -13.37 8.75 10.98
N GLY A 298 -13.05 10.02 10.78
CA GLY A 298 -13.99 11.14 10.79
C GLY A 298 -14.33 11.64 9.38
N GLN A 299 -15.01 12.78 9.32
CA GLN A 299 -15.35 13.40 8.05
C GLN A 299 -14.10 13.96 7.36
N CYS A 300 -13.94 13.66 6.07
CA CYS A 300 -12.87 14.25 5.28
C CYS A 300 -13.11 15.75 5.06
N ARG A 301 -12.20 16.57 5.59
CA ARG A 301 -12.04 17.98 5.23
C ARG A 301 -10.89 18.08 4.24
N GLN A 302 -11.07 18.66 3.07
CA GLN A 302 -9.93 18.80 2.14
C GLN A 302 -8.87 19.78 2.70
N PRO A 303 -7.59 19.60 2.37
CA PRO A 303 -6.53 20.50 2.81
C PRO A 303 -6.86 21.94 2.43
N SER A 304 -6.82 22.84 3.41
CA SER A 304 -7.18 24.24 3.22
C SER A 304 -6.43 25.14 4.20
N GLY A 305 -6.22 26.40 3.84
CA GLY A 305 -5.49 27.34 4.69
C GLY A 305 -3.99 27.02 4.75
N ASN A 306 -3.43 26.96 5.96
CA ASN A 306 -2.01 26.67 6.18
C ASN A 306 -1.74 25.17 6.03
N THR A 307 -1.16 24.77 4.91
CA THR A 307 -0.76 23.38 4.64
C THR A 307 0.74 23.30 4.40
N PHE A 308 1.34 22.19 4.84
CA PHE A 308 2.73 21.88 4.53
C PHE A 308 2.80 21.04 3.26
N LYS A 309 3.53 21.53 2.25
CA LYS A 309 3.72 20.86 0.96
C LYS A 309 5.13 20.32 0.84
N TRP A 310 5.27 19.21 0.12
CA TRP A 310 6.56 18.64 -0.27
C TRP A 310 6.66 18.60 -1.80
N LYS A 311 7.89 18.58 -2.31
CA LYS A 311 8.17 18.61 -3.76
C LYS A 311 7.84 17.28 -4.44
N GLY A 312 8.01 16.16 -3.74
CA GLY A 312 7.78 14.84 -4.31
C GLY A 312 8.07 13.72 -3.32
N TYR A 313 8.21 12.51 -3.84
CA TYR A 313 8.62 11.33 -3.09
C TYR A 313 9.30 10.34 -4.04
N ASN A 314 10.14 9.48 -3.49
CA ASN A 314 10.78 8.39 -4.23
C ASN A 314 10.62 7.09 -3.45
N PHE A 315 10.56 5.99 -4.20
CA PHE A 315 10.73 4.65 -3.64
C PHE A 315 12.14 4.16 -3.88
N LEU A 316 12.64 3.40 -2.92
CA LEU A 316 13.88 2.67 -3.10
C LEU A 316 13.68 1.60 -4.17
N ARG A 317 14.72 1.32 -4.94
CA ARG A 317 14.72 0.26 -5.96
C ARG A 317 14.48 -1.13 -5.35
N ASP A 318 14.87 -1.30 -4.09
CA ASP A 318 14.75 -2.50 -3.26
C ASP A 318 14.89 -2.08 -1.78
N THR A 319 14.59 -2.98 -0.85
CA THR A 319 14.79 -2.77 0.59
C THR A 319 15.93 -3.62 1.14
N GLN A 320 16.90 -3.96 0.29
CA GLN A 320 18.10 -4.62 0.76
C GLN A 320 18.90 -3.66 1.67
N THR A 321 19.63 -4.25 2.62
CA THR A 321 20.39 -3.49 3.62
C THR A 321 21.24 -2.39 2.99
N ALA A 322 21.97 -2.69 1.90
CA ALA A 322 22.82 -1.71 1.24
C ALA A 322 22.05 -0.50 0.71
N THR A 323 20.87 -0.71 0.13
CA THR A 323 20.02 0.36 -0.42
C THR A 323 19.43 1.22 0.69
N ILE A 324 18.95 0.61 1.78
CA ILE A 324 18.44 1.36 2.95
C ILE A 324 19.59 2.14 3.61
N VAL A 325 20.75 1.53 3.86
CA VAL A 325 21.91 2.21 4.46
C VAL A 325 22.42 3.36 3.59
N ALA A 326 22.41 3.19 2.26
CA ALA A 326 22.74 4.27 1.34
C ALA A 326 21.75 5.42 1.44
N GLN A 327 20.44 5.14 1.50
CA GLN A 327 19.44 6.20 1.66
C GLN A 327 19.53 6.89 3.03
N LEU A 328 19.85 6.14 4.09
CA LEU A 328 20.03 6.70 5.43
C LEU A 328 21.14 7.75 5.51
N GLN A 329 22.07 7.80 4.55
CA GLN A 329 23.04 8.91 4.47
C GLN A 329 22.37 10.26 4.20
N ASN A 330 21.18 10.27 3.60
CA ASN A 330 20.43 11.47 3.23
C ASN A 330 19.24 11.74 4.16
N GLY A 331 18.68 10.71 4.79
CA GLY A 331 17.58 10.86 5.71
C GLY A 331 16.82 9.56 5.99
N PRO A 332 15.81 9.60 6.87
CA PRO A 332 15.00 8.44 7.23
C PRO A 332 14.24 7.80 6.06
N VAL A 333 13.86 6.53 6.24
CA VAL A 333 13.15 5.73 5.23
C VAL A 333 11.88 5.13 5.84
N SER A 334 10.73 5.39 5.22
CA SER A 334 9.48 4.71 5.58
C SER A 334 9.51 3.30 5.02
N VAL A 335 9.20 2.32 5.87
CA VAL A 335 9.15 0.90 5.50
C VAL A 335 7.92 0.25 6.15
N GLY A 336 7.47 -0.85 5.56
CA GLY A 336 6.60 -1.79 6.24
C GLY A 336 7.39 -2.89 6.94
N MET A 337 6.78 -3.51 7.94
CA MET A 337 7.30 -4.69 8.64
C MET A 337 6.16 -5.50 9.26
N MET A 338 6.49 -6.71 9.70
CA MET A 338 5.68 -7.45 10.65
C MET A 338 5.94 -6.94 12.07
N ALA A 339 4.89 -6.47 12.73
CA ALA A 339 4.80 -6.34 14.17
C ALA A 339 4.10 -7.60 14.73
N ASP A 340 4.87 -8.53 15.28
CA ASP A 340 4.38 -9.73 15.93
C ASP A 340 3.98 -9.48 17.40
N GLY A 341 3.26 -10.43 17.99
CA GLY A 341 2.74 -10.33 19.36
C GLY A 341 3.79 -9.92 20.43
N PRO A 342 5.00 -10.48 20.42
CA PRO A 342 6.03 -10.11 21.40
C PRO A 342 6.53 -8.66 21.27
N LEU A 343 6.45 -8.05 20.09
CA LEU A 343 6.91 -6.66 19.88
C LEU A 343 6.12 -5.68 20.75
N TYR A 344 4.83 -5.93 21.02
CA TYR A 344 4.01 -5.06 21.87
C TYR A 344 4.58 -4.90 23.29
N GLY A 345 5.30 -5.92 23.80
CA GLY A 345 5.97 -5.89 25.11
C GLY A 345 7.43 -5.43 25.09
N TYR A 346 7.95 -4.98 23.94
CA TYR A 346 9.32 -4.50 23.83
C TYR A 346 9.56 -3.27 24.72
N SER A 347 10.65 -3.31 25.49
CA SER A 347 11.09 -2.23 26.38
C SER A 347 12.56 -1.84 26.21
N GLY A 348 13.32 -2.61 25.43
CA GLY A 348 14.72 -2.33 25.14
C GLY A 348 15.47 -3.53 24.56
N GLY A 349 16.66 -3.26 24.00
CA GLY A 349 17.52 -4.27 23.37
C GLY A 349 17.37 -4.33 21.85
N ILE A 350 18.01 -5.30 21.20
CA ILE A 350 17.88 -5.53 19.74
C ILE A 350 16.80 -6.58 19.52
N TYR A 351 15.67 -6.16 18.99
CA TYR A 351 14.52 -7.01 18.71
C TYR A 351 14.74 -7.88 17.47
N SER A 352 14.12 -9.06 17.46
CA SER A 352 13.96 -9.91 16.27
C SER A 352 12.62 -10.61 16.39
N CYS A 353 11.83 -10.64 15.32
CA CYS A 353 10.61 -11.41 15.29
C CYS A 353 10.91 -12.89 15.54
N GLN A 354 10.08 -13.53 16.34
CA GLN A 354 10.34 -14.91 16.79
C GLN A 354 10.23 -15.92 15.64
N SER A 355 9.41 -15.61 14.63
CA SER A 355 9.23 -16.40 13.42
C SER A 355 9.72 -15.63 12.20
N GLN A 356 10.08 -16.36 11.14
CA GLN A 356 10.31 -15.75 9.82
C GLN A 356 8.96 -15.49 9.15
N TYR A 357 8.59 -14.22 9.05
CA TYR A 357 7.37 -13.77 8.39
C TYR A 357 7.61 -13.43 6.92
N ASN A 358 6.53 -13.41 6.14
CA ASN A 358 6.52 -13.10 4.71
C ASN A 358 5.41 -12.08 4.34
N SER A 359 4.93 -11.34 5.34
CA SER A 359 3.93 -10.29 5.20
C SER A 359 4.23 -9.13 6.16
N GLN A 360 3.64 -7.97 5.91
CA GLN A 360 3.78 -6.77 6.73
C GLN A 360 2.40 -6.35 7.24
N ASN A 361 2.33 -5.87 8.47
CA ASN A 361 1.08 -5.35 9.08
C ASN A 361 1.27 -3.96 9.71
N HIS A 362 2.51 -3.43 9.70
CA HIS A 362 2.85 -2.20 10.40
C HIS A 362 3.81 -1.34 9.59
N ALA A 363 3.57 -0.04 9.53
CA ALA A 363 4.43 0.92 8.85
C ALA A 363 5.20 1.75 9.88
N VAL A 364 6.50 1.87 9.69
CA VAL A 364 7.42 2.53 10.62
C VAL A 364 8.42 3.38 9.85
N LEU A 365 9.29 4.09 10.57
CA LEU A 365 10.33 4.92 9.98
C LEU A 365 11.70 4.43 10.47
N ILE A 366 12.53 3.90 9.57
CA ILE A 366 13.94 3.63 9.87
C ILE A 366 14.66 4.98 9.89
N VAL A 367 15.18 5.36 11.06
CA VAL A 367 15.86 6.64 11.30
C VAL A 367 17.36 6.47 11.48
N GLY A 368 17.86 5.24 11.49
CA GLY A 368 19.28 5.00 11.67
C GLY A 368 19.67 3.53 11.53
N TYR A 369 20.96 3.31 11.57
CA TYR A 369 21.59 2.00 11.43
C TYR A 369 22.91 1.98 12.19
N ASN A 370 23.18 0.87 12.88
CA ASN A 370 24.48 0.60 13.50
C ASN A 370 25.13 -0.59 12.78
N SER A 371 26.21 -0.35 12.04
CA SER A 371 26.93 -1.40 11.31
C SER A 371 27.69 -2.37 12.22
N ALA A 372 28.21 -1.90 13.35
CA ALA A 372 29.00 -2.73 14.24
C ALA A 372 28.14 -3.80 14.94
N GLN A 373 26.91 -3.46 15.29
CA GLN A 373 25.95 -4.35 15.97
C GLN A 373 24.84 -4.86 15.04
N ASN A 374 24.85 -4.44 13.78
CA ASN A 374 23.95 -4.83 12.70
C ASN A 374 22.46 -4.73 13.08
N TYR A 375 22.00 -3.52 13.43
CA TYR A 375 20.59 -3.24 13.71
C TYR A 375 20.11 -1.91 13.10
N TRP A 376 18.82 -1.84 12.82
CA TRP A 376 18.06 -0.64 12.46
C TRP A 376 17.61 0.11 13.71
N ILE A 377 17.66 1.44 13.68
CA ILE A 377 17.00 2.30 14.66
C ILE A 377 15.67 2.72 14.04
N ILE A 378 14.55 2.42 14.71
CA ILE A 378 13.22 2.61 14.13
C ILE A 378 12.38 3.48 15.05
N LYS A 379 11.82 4.57 14.50
CA LYS A 379 10.79 5.38 15.15
C LYS A 379 9.44 4.67 15.02
N ASN A 380 8.81 4.36 16.15
CA ASN A 380 7.47 3.79 16.19
C ASN A 380 6.42 4.87 16.49
N THR A 381 5.15 4.46 16.55
CA THR A 381 3.98 5.35 16.64
C THR A 381 3.02 4.91 17.74
N TRP A 382 3.56 4.26 18.79
CA TRP A 382 2.80 3.73 19.92
C TRP A 382 3.00 4.54 21.21
N GLY A 383 3.43 5.80 21.07
CA GLY A 383 3.72 6.71 22.19
C GLY A 383 5.15 6.56 22.72
N SER A 384 5.63 7.61 23.39
CA SER A 384 6.99 7.66 23.94
C SER A 384 7.20 6.74 25.15
N GLY A 385 6.13 6.28 25.81
CA GLY A 385 6.21 5.32 26.91
C GLY A 385 6.45 3.86 26.46
N TRP A 386 6.35 3.57 25.17
CA TRP A 386 6.61 2.24 24.62
C TRP A 386 8.07 2.13 24.14
N GLY A 387 8.72 0.98 24.35
CA GLY A 387 10.08 0.74 23.87
C GLY A 387 11.13 1.70 24.44
N GLU A 388 12.09 2.07 23.61
CA GLU A 388 13.19 2.98 23.94
C GLU A 388 12.77 4.43 23.65
N SER A 389 11.93 5.01 24.50
CA SER A 389 11.34 6.35 24.31
C SER A 389 10.51 6.48 23.01
N GLY A 390 9.79 5.42 22.65
CA GLY A 390 9.00 5.34 21.41
C GLY A 390 9.78 4.84 20.19
N TYR A 391 11.05 4.49 20.36
CA TYR A 391 11.88 3.85 19.37
C TYR A 391 12.12 2.38 19.72
N PHE A 392 12.65 1.63 18.77
CA PHE A 392 13.20 0.31 19.03
C PHE A 392 14.34 0.01 18.07
N ARG A 393 15.20 -0.90 18.50
CA ARG A 393 16.28 -1.43 17.66
C ARG A 393 15.86 -2.77 17.10
N LEU A 394 15.94 -2.94 15.79
CA LEU A 394 15.57 -4.17 15.10
C LEU A 394 16.80 -4.80 14.45
N THR A 395 17.03 -6.08 14.69
CA THR A 395 18.15 -6.81 14.09
C THR A 395 18.12 -6.72 12.56
N ASN A 396 19.31 -6.59 11.97
CA ASN A 396 19.53 -6.74 10.54
C ASN A 396 20.36 -7.99 10.20
N ASN A 397 20.66 -8.83 11.22
CA ASN A 397 21.30 -10.15 11.02
C ASN A 397 20.36 -11.15 10.30
N ASN A 398 19.05 -10.94 10.38
CA ASN A 398 18.03 -11.68 9.64
C ASN A 398 16.97 -10.69 9.12
N ASP A 399 15.95 -11.21 8.45
CA ASP A 399 14.77 -10.44 8.06
C ASP A 399 13.48 -11.12 8.55
N ASN A 400 13.49 -11.62 9.79
CA ASN A 400 12.35 -12.32 10.37
C ASN A 400 11.09 -11.46 10.41
N CYS A 401 11.25 -10.15 10.61
CA CYS A 401 10.14 -9.19 10.59
C CYS A 401 9.78 -8.69 9.18
N PHE A 402 10.35 -9.27 8.12
CA PHE A 402 10.02 -8.97 6.73
C PHE A 402 10.12 -7.48 6.35
N VAL A 403 11.15 -6.79 6.84
CA VAL A 403 11.43 -5.38 6.51
C VAL A 403 11.92 -5.26 5.08
N LYS A 404 12.68 -6.24 4.59
CA LYS A 404 13.27 -6.28 3.25
C LYS A 404 12.32 -6.89 2.21
N GLY A 405 11.07 -7.14 2.61
CA GLY A 405 10.07 -7.84 1.81
C GLY A 405 9.24 -6.95 0.88
N PHE A 406 9.20 -5.64 1.10
CA PHE A 406 8.39 -4.70 0.32
C PHE A 406 9.14 -3.39 0.05
N LEU A 407 8.56 -2.47 -0.73
CA LEU A 407 9.18 -1.17 -1.03
C LEU A 407 9.30 -0.29 0.22
N GLY A 408 10.45 0.37 0.34
CA GLY A 408 10.68 1.50 1.22
C GLY A 408 10.67 2.80 0.42
N GLY A 409 10.49 3.94 1.08
CA GLY A 409 10.50 5.22 0.39
C GLY A 409 10.79 6.40 1.30
N TYR A 410 10.87 7.57 0.68
CA TYR A 410 11.12 8.83 1.36
C TYR A 410 10.50 10.00 0.59
N ALA A 411 10.16 11.05 1.32
CA ALA A 411 9.68 12.31 0.78
C ALA A 411 10.85 13.17 0.26
N ILE A 412 10.54 14.02 -0.71
CA ILE A 412 11.43 15.06 -1.24
C ILE A 412 10.81 16.39 -0.83
N VAL A 413 11.43 17.07 0.13
CA VAL A 413 10.92 18.34 0.71
C VAL A 413 11.69 19.54 0.19
#